data_AF-A0AAD9NAG0-F1
#
_entry.id   AF-A0AAD9NAG0-F1
#
_cell.length_a   1.000
_cell.length_b   1.000
_cell.length_c   1.000
_cell.angle_alpha   90.00
_cell.angle_beta   90.00
_cell.angle_gamma   90.00
#
_symmetry.space_group_name_H-M   'P 1'
#
loop_
_entity.id
_entity.type
_entity.pdbx_description
1 polymer ?
#
loop_
_entity_poly.entity_id
_entity_poly.type
_entity_poly.pdbx_seq_one_letter_code
_entity_poly.pdbx_strand_id
1 'polypeptide(L)'
;MDLTDIVRSASLVVVFLLVAVFADRKLWMTTDILATVGFGATFAIFPRVLLGFQVADQLDAAHLSLARVYGLSLLCSAFIWYITSETRDGTVPITLMMSRVSSCSLTLMVQVYSFWGLAKSSKYWTDQFLWFGILGTTLWLLGNLIHLMKSSDFSTYPQYNIRLNSHLRLDSWLMTVIAFSLVAFPTFIVQHLYGVKANPIHLHICRCLGALSFGESVISLQAPGFLHERDKKAQLCARILWSVLITTPWLASALLFGLVSLNALSHISLLIILPLTNAMIGYFTEANIIYRVPVKNDLKRN
;
A
#
# COMPACT_ATOMS: atom_id res chain seq x y z
N MET A 1 -12.23 -6.73 -28.08
CA MET A 1 -11.08 -5.90 -27.70
C MET A 1 -10.75 -5.00 -28.87
N ASP A 2 -10.88 -3.69 -28.68
CA ASP A 2 -10.69 -2.73 -29.76
C ASP A 2 -9.20 -2.50 -30.02
N LEU A 3 -8.84 -2.07 -31.23
CA LEU A 3 -7.45 -1.77 -31.62
C LEU A 3 -6.78 -0.78 -30.64
N THR A 4 -7.56 0.17 -30.12
CA THR A 4 -7.11 1.17 -29.14
C THR A 4 -6.64 0.51 -27.83
N ASP A 5 -7.33 -0.53 -27.36
CA ASP A 5 -6.96 -1.26 -26.14
C ASP A 5 -5.68 -2.08 -26.33
N ILE A 6 -5.50 -2.65 -27.52
CA ILE A 6 -4.28 -3.39 -27.90
C ILE A 6 -3.10 -2.42 -27.90
N VAL A 7 -3.24 -1.27 -28.58
CA VAL A 7 -2.18 -0.25 -28.67
C VAL A 7 -1.81 0.28 -27.28
N ARG A 8 -2.79 0.55 -26.42
CA ARG A 8 -2.55 1.02 -25.04
C ARG A 8 -1.81 -0.03 -24.21
N SER A 9 -2.26 -1.28 -24.24
CA SER A 9 -1.65 -2.37 -23.46
C SER A 9 -0.24 -2.68 -23.96
N ALA A 10 -0.03 -2.71 -25.28
CA ALA A 10 1.30 -2.90 -25.86
C ALA A 10 2.24 -1.74 -25.51
N SER A 11 1.75 -0.49 -25.58
CA SER A 11 2.53 0.69 -25.19
C SER A 11 2.92 0.64 -23.71
N LEU A 12 2.00 0.23 -22.83
CA LEU A 12 2.27 0.04 -21.41
C LEU A 12 3.38 -0.99 -21.17
N VAL A 13 3.32 -2.13 -21.86
CA VAL A 13 4.35 -3.18 -21.77
C VAL A 13 5.70 -2.69 -22.28
N VAL A 14 5.74 -1.99 -23.42
CA VAL A 14 6.99 -1.45 -23.99
C VAL A 14 7.60 -0.41 -23.06
N VAL A 15 6.82 0.55 -22.58
CA VAL A 15 7.29 1.57 -21.62
C VAL A 15 7.78 0.90 -20.34
N PHE A 16 7.05 -0.10 -19.83
CA PHE A 16 7.50 -0.88 -18.68
C PHE A 16 8.86 -1.55 -18.93
N LEU A 17 9.04 -2.24 -20.06
CA LEU A 17 10.30 -2.91 -20.37
C LEU A 17 11.45 -1.92 -20.45
N LEU A 18 11.23 -0.75 -21.07
CA LEU A 18 12.23 0.31 -21.15
C LEU A 18 12.64 0.81 -19.76
N VAL A 19 11.68 1.07 -18.88
CA VAL A 19 11.98 1.61 -17.54
C VAL A 19 12.48 0.51 -16.59
N ALA A 20 11.78 -0.62 -16.43
CA ALA A 20 12.13 -1.65 -15.45
C ALA A 20 13.42 -2.42 -15.78
N VAL A 21 13.74 -2.60 -17.06
CA VAL A 21 14.92 -3.41 -17.45
C VAL A 21 16.15 -2.54 -17.58
N PHE A 22 16.02 -1.39 -18.26
CA PHE A 22 17.16 -0.56 -18.68
C PHE A 22 17.39 0.68 -17.81
N ALA A 23 16.40 1.15 -17.05
CA ALA A 23 16.62 2.29 -16.17
C ALA A 23 17.43 1.91 -14.93
N ASP A 24 17.99 2.92 -14.28
CA ASP A 24 18.54 2.76 -12.94
C ASP A 24 17.42 2.67 -11.88
N ARG A 25 17.81 2.25 -10.67
CA ARG A 25 16.86 2.13 -9.55
C ARG A 25 16.17 3.46 -9.24
N LYS A 26 16.89 4.58 -9.33
CA LYS A 26 16.35 5.90 -8.99
C LYS A 26 15.21 6.30 -9.92
N LEU A 27 15.39 6.10 -11.23
CA LEU A 27 14.36 6.39 -12.22
C LEU A 27 13.16 5.45 -12.09
N TRP A 28 13.37 4.15 -11.82
CA TRP A 28 12.28 3.22 -11.51
C TRP A 28 11.48 3.67 -10.28
N MET A 29 12.17 3.97 -9.17
CA MET A 29 11.53 4.44 -7.94
C MET A 29 10.77 5.77 -8.14
N THR A 30 11.31 6.68 -8.94
CA THR A 30 10.62 7.95 -9.29
C THR A 30 9.34 7.67 -10.08
N THR A 31 9.42 6.75 -11.04
CA THR A 31 8.26 6.31 -11.83
C THR A 31 7.22 5.61 -10.94
N ASP A 32 7.66 4.78 -9.98
CA ASP A 32 6.82 4.15 -8.96
C ASP A 32 5.98 5.18 -8.21
N ILE A 33 6.65 6.20 -7.68
CA ILE A 33 6.02 7.28 -6.91
C ILE A 33 5.03 8.04 -7.79
N LEU A 34 5.42 8.46 -8.99
CA LEU A 34 4.56 9.26 -9.86
C LEU A 34 3.28 8.51 -10.24
N ALA A 35 3.37 7.23 -10.60
CA ALA A 35 2.19 6.44 -10.91
C ALA A 35 1.34 6.16 -9.66
N THR A 36 1.98 5.87 -8.52
CA THR A 36 1.27 5.68 -7.24
C THR A 36 0.49 6.94 -6.86
N VAL A 37 1.09 8.13 -7.02
CA VAL A 37 0.42 9.41 -6.78
C VAL A 37 -0.72 9.62 -7.78
N GLY A 38 -0.48 9.38 -9.07
CA GLY A 38 -1.50 9.52 -10.12
C GLY A 38 -2.72 8.63 -9.87
N PHE A 39 -2.52 7.34 -9.61
CA PHE A 39 -3.61 6.41 -9.31
C PHE A 39 -4.24 6.70 -7.95
N GLY A 40 -3.45 6.99 -6.92
CA GLY A 40 -3.94 7.34 -5.60
C GLY A 40 -4.86 8.57 -5.61
N ALA A 41 -4.43 9.64 -6.28
CA ALA A 41 -5.20 10.86 -6.45
C ALA A 41 -6.47 10.62 -7.29
N THR A 42 -6.37 9.83 -8.36
CA THR A 42 -7.54 9.52 -9.20
C THR A 42 -8.58 8.71 -8.43
N PHE A 43 -8.17 7.70 -7.66
CA PHE A 43 -9.07 6.94 -6.79
C PHE A 43 -9.66 7.80 -5.65
N ALA A 44 -8.90 8.75 -5.11
CA ALA A 44 -9.38 9.64 -4.05
C ALA A 44 -10.38 10.68 -4.55
N ILE A 45 -10.13 11.31 -5.70
CA ILE A 45 -10.93 12.44 -6.21
C ILE A 45 -12.03 11.96 -7.16
N PHE A 46 -11.70 11.04 -8.07
CA PHE A 46 -12.58 10.56 -9.14
C PHE A 46 -12.78 9.03 -9.10
N PRO A 47 -13.16 8.42 -7.95
CA PRO A 47 -13.25 6.96 -7.81
C PRO A 47 -14.19 6.33 -8.84
N ARG A 48 -15.27 7.04 -9.22
CA ARG A 48 -16.26 6.54 -10.18
C ARG A 48 -15.68 6.36 -11.58
N VAL A 49 -14.77 7.24 -12.00
CA VAL A 49 -14.18 7.19 -13.34
C VAL A 49 -13.25 5.97 -13.44
N LEU A 50 -12.32 5.85 -12.50
CA LEU A 50 -11.31 4.80 -12.56
C LEU A 50 -11.88 3.42 -12.24
N LEU A 51 -12.74 3.31 -11.22
CA LEU A 51 -13.39 2.05 -10.91
C LEU A 51 -14.43 1.69 -11.98
N GLY A 52 -15.21 2.66 -12.46
CA GLY A 52 -16.23 2.46 -13.50
C GLY A 52 -15.65 1.99 -14.84
N PHE A 53 -14.38 2.29 -15.11
CA PHE A 53 -13.67 1.75 -16.28
C PHE A 53 -13.47 0.22 -16.18
N GLN A 54 -13.33 -0.32 -14.96
CA GLN A 54 -12.98 -1.71 -14.71
C GLN A 54 -14.18 -2.60 -14.35
N VAL A 55 -15.31 -2.01 -13.97
CA VAL A 55 -16.50 -2.75 -13.52
C VAL A 55 -17.64 -2.66 -14.52
N ALA A 56 -18.40 -3.75 -14.65
CA ALA A 56 -19.60 -3.81 -15.48
C ALA A 56 -20.89 -3.50 -14.70
N ASP A 57 -20.83 -3.51 -13.37
CA ASP A 57 -21.98 -3.31 -12.48
C ASP A 57 -22.09 -1.85 -12.00
N GLN A 58 -23.25 -1.49 -11.45
CA GLN A 58 -23.48 -0.17 -10.89
C GLN A 58 -22.69 0.05 -9.60
N LEU A 59 -22.03 1.21 -9.52
CA LEU A 59 -21.26 1.64 -8.35
C LEU A 59 -22.14 2.42 -7.36
N ASP A 60 -22.45 1.79 -6.23
CA ASP A 60 -23.04 2.48 -5.08
C ASP A 60 -22.01 3.32 -4.31
N ALA A 61 -22.49 4.07 -3.30
CA ALA A 61 -21.66 4.96 -2.51
C ALA A 61 -20.63 4.24 -1.61
N ALA A 62 -20.87 2.99 -1.20
CA ALA A 62 -19.92 2.21 -0.41
C ALA A 62 -18.71 1.79 -1.26
N HIS A 63 -18.91 1.40 -2.52
CA HIS A 63 -17.81 1.19 -3.46
C HIS A 63 -16.93 2.44 -3.59
N LEU A 64 -17.57 3.60 -3.78
CA LEU A 64 -16.86 4.85 -3.98
C LEU A 64 -16.12 5.27 -2.71
N SER A 65 -16.66 5.00 -1.52
CA SER A 65 -15.96 5.27 -0.25
C SER A 65 -14.74 4.37 -0.07
N LEU A 66 -14.88 3.06 -0.30
CA LEU A 66 -13.77 2.10 -0.26
C LEU A 66 -12.67 2.45 -1.27
N ALA A 67 -13.05 2.83 -2.49
CA ALA A 67 -12.11 3.25 -3.52
C ALA A 67 -11.31 4.50 -3.08
N ARG A 68 -11.93 5.47 -2.40
CA ARG A 68 -11.22 6.63 -1.85
C ARG A 68 -10.24 6.24 -0.76
N VAL A 69 -10.63 5.35 0.16
CA VAL A 69 -9.72 4.85 1.21
C VAL A 69 -8.52 4.13 0.59
N TYR A 70 -8.74 3.33 -0.45
CA TYR A 70 -7.68 2.70 -1.22
C TYR A 70 -6.75 3.74 -1.87
N GLY A 71 -7.32 4.76 -2.55
CA GLY A 71 -6.56 5.84 -3.17
C GLY A 71 -5.72 6.65 -2.17
N LEU A 72 -6.30 7.03 -1.03
CA LEU A 72 -5.59 7.72 0.04
C LEU A 72 -4.48 6.86 0.65
N SER A 73 -4.68 5.53 0.73
CA SER A 73 -3.64 4.61 1.18
C SER A 73 -2.44 4.57 0.23
N LEU A 74 -2.69 4.59 -1.10
CA LEU A 74 -1.63 4.72 -2.09
C LEU A 74 -0.86 6.05 -1.93
N LEU A 75 -1.56 7.17 -1.72
CA LEU A 75 -0.92 8.47 -1.50
C LEU A 75 -0.04 8.48 -0.24
N CYS A 76 -0.48 7.84 0.84
CA CYS A 76 0.34 7.71 2.06
C CYS A 76 1.58 6.87 1.82
N SER A 77 1.44 5.79 1.05
CA SER A 77 2.58 4.97 0.65
C SER A 77 3.59 5.78 -0.16
N ALA A 78 3.14 6.59 -1.13
CA ALA A 78 4.00 7.51 -1.88
C ALA A 78 4.64 8.61 -1.00
N PHE A 79 3.95 9.06 0.05
CA PHE A 79 4.47 10.05 0.99
C PHE A 79 5.70 9.52 1.75
N ILE A 80 5.71 8.25 2.19
CA ILE A 80 6.87 7.63 2.84
C ILE A 80 8.10 7.71 1.93
N TRP A 81 7.91 7.40 0.66
CA TRP A 81 8.98 7.43 -0.32
C TRP A 81 9.50 8.85 -0.53
N TYR A 82 8.61 9.82 -0.61
CA TYR A 82 8.99 11.22 -0.76
C TYR A 82 9.86 11.70 0.43
N ILE A 83 9.43 11.46 1.66
CA ILE A 83 10.16 11.94 2.86
C ILE A 83 11.48 11.21 3.10
N THR A 84 11.62 10.00 2.58
CA THR A 84 12.85 9.17 2.65
C THR A 84 13.72 9.24 1.40
N SER A 85 13.32 10.01 0.37
CA SER A 85 14.00 10.05 -0.93
C SER A 85 15.46 10.52 -0.87
N GLU A 86 15.80 11.31 0.15
CA GLU A 86 17.16 11.85 0.38
C GLU A 86 18.01 10.95 1.30
N THR A 87 17.49 9.81 1.75
CA THR A 87 18.23 8.93 2.64
C THR A 87 19.50 8.39 1.98
N ARG A 88 20.56 8.27 2.79
CA ARG A 88 21.82 7.61 2.40
C ARG A 88 21.87 6.16 2.84
N ASP A 89 20.84 5.70 3.54
CA ASP A 89 20.70 4.32 3.96
C ASP A 89 20.20 3.47 2.78
N GLY A 90 21.06 2.56 2.30
CA GLY A 90 20.73 1.65 1.19
C GLY A 90 19.60 0.66 1.50
N THR A 91 19.31 0.42 2.78
CA THR A 91 18.27 -0.53 3.21
C THR A 91 16.87 0.05 3.07
N VAL A 92 16.70 1.37 3.21
CA VAL A 92 15.40 2.06 3.06
C VAL A 92 14.78 1.84 1.67
N PRO A 93 15.42 2.18 0.54
CA PRO A 93 14.82 1.96 -0.78
C PRO A 93 14.54 0.47 -1.05
N ILE A 94 15.35 -0.45 -0.49
CA ILE A 94 15.14 -1.89 -0.61
C ILE A 94 13.90 -2.33 0.18
N THR A 95 13.73 -1.87 1.41
CA THR A 95 12.53 -2.11 2.21
C THR A 95 11.27 -1.59 1.54
N LEU A 96 11.34 -0.40 0.93
CA LEU A 96 10.24 0.17 0.17
C LEU A 96 9.89 -0.69 -1.06
N MET A 97 10.88 -1.17 -1.80
CA MET A 97 10.66 -2.12 -2.91
C MET A 97 10.11 -3.47 -2.42
N MET A 98 10.59 -4.00 -1.28
CA MET A 98 10.06 -5.22 -0.66
C MET A 98 8.58 -5.07 -0.32
N SER A 99 8.20 -3.94 0.28
CA SER A 99 6.80 -3.61 0.54
C SER A 99 5.95 -3.58 -0.73
N ARG A 100 6.47 -3.00 -1.82
CA ARG A 100 5.82 -3.03 -3.14
C ARG A 100 5.68 -4.45 -3.68
N VAL A 101 6.74 -5.26 -3.64
CA VAL A 101 6.69 -6.66 -4.09
C VAL A 101 5.64 -7.44 -3.30
N SER A 102 5.63 -7.33 -1.97
CA SER A 102 4.65 -8.03 -1.12
C SER A 102 3.21 -7.57 -1.37
N SER A 103 2.97 -6.26 -1.42
CA SER A 103 1.63 -5.70 -1.63
C SER A 103 1.10 -5.95 -3.04
N CYS A 104 1.93 -5.82 -4.08
CA CYS A 104 1.55 -6.14 -5.44
C CYS A 104 1.32 -7.64 -5.63
N SER A 105 2.10 -8.52 -5.00
CA SER A 105 1.89 -9.97 -5.05
C SER A 105 0.52 -10.36 -4.49
N LEU A 106 0.19 -9.87 -3.28
CA LEU A 106 -1.11 -10.13 -2.67
C LEU A 106 -2.26 -9.48 -3.47
N THR A 107 -2.05 -8.26 -3.97
CA THR A 107 -3.04 -7.57 -4.83
C THR A 107 -3.32 -8.38 -6.08
N LEU A 108 -2.28 -8.89 -6.74
CA LEU A 108 -2.40 -9.73 -7.93
C LEU A 108 -3.16 -11.02 -7.63
N MET A 109 -2.83 -11.70 -6.52
CA MET A 109 -3.60 -12.88 -6.07
C MET A 109 -5.08 -12.56 -5.86
N VAL A 110 -5.39 -11.42 -5.23
CA VAL A 110 -6.77 -10.96 -5.01
C VAL A 110 -7.47 -10.62 -6.33
N GLN A 111 -6.79 -9.98 -7.28
CA GLN A 111 -7.34 -9.66 -8.60
C GLN A 111 -7.63 -10.94 -9.41
N VAL A 112 -6.67 -11.88 -9.43
CA VAL A 112 -6.80 -13.19 -10.08
C VAL A 112 -7.99 -13.95 -9.49
N TYR A 113 -8.05 -14.04 -8.15
CA TYR A 113 -9.16 -14.70 -7.46
C TYR A 113 -10.51 -14.02 -7.75
N SER A 114 -10.54 -12.70 -7.80
CA SER A 114 -11.75 -11.93 -8.09
C SER A 114 -12.25 -12.14 -9.53
N PHE A 115 -11.33 -12.22 -10.49
CA PHE A 115 -11.66 -12.36 -11.90
C PHE A 115 -12.03 -13.80 -12.27
N TRP A 116 -11.23 -14.79 -11.85
CA TRP A 116 -11.42 -16.19 -12.22
C TRP A 116 -12.14 -17.03 -11.16
N GLY A 117 -11.92 -16.76 -9.88
CA GLY A 117 -12.43 -17.58 -8.77
C GLY A 117 -13.88 -17.28 -8.37
N LEU A 118 -14.32 -16.03 -8.49
CA LEU A 118 -15.72 -15.64 -8.27
C LEU A 118 -16.50 -15.80 -9.59
N ALA A 119 -16.75 -17.07 -9.94
CA ALA A 119 -17.44 -17.51 -11.15
C ALA A 119 -18.63 -16.61 -11.57
N LYS A 120 -18.62 -16.21 -12.86
CA LYS A 120 -19.37 -15.11 -13.54
C LYS A 120 -18.56 -13.80 -13.70
N SER A 121 -17.30 -13.92 -14.14
CA SER A 121 -16.38 -12.81 -14.43
C SER A 121 -17.01 -11.66 -15.21
N SER A 122 -17.78 -11.98 -16.26
CA SER A 122 -18.44 -11.00 -17.14
C SER A 122 -19.53 -10.16 -16.47
N LYS A 123 -20.06 -10.59 -15.30
CA LYS A 123 -21.14 -9.84 -14.63
C LYS A 123 -20.60 -8.59 -13.93
N TYR A 124 -19.41 -8.68 -13.32
CA TYR A 124 -18.89 -7.62 -12.45
C TYR A 124 -17.69 -6.91 -13.03
N TRP A 125 -16.89 -7.60 -13.87
CA TRP A 125 -15.62 -7.09 -14.38
C TRP A 125 -15.67 -6.92 -15.89
N THR A 126 -15.10 -5.83 -16.39
CA THR A 126 -14.86 -5.61 -17.82
C THR A 126 -13.50 -6.19 -18.22
N ASP A 127 -13.25 -6.32 -19.52
CA ASP A 127 -11.92 -6.68 -20.04
C ASP A 127 -10.83 -5.70 -19.58
N GLN A 128 -11.20 -4.46 -19.25
CA GLN A 128 -10.28 -3.46 -18.74
C GLN A 128 -9.73 -3.83 -17.36
N PHE A 129 -10.47 -4.60 -16.55
CA PHE A 129 -9.93 -5.13 -15.30
C PHE A 129 -8.74 -6.07 -15.54
N LEU A 130 -8.77 -6.85 -16.62
CA LEU A 130 -7.66 -7.73 -16.98
C LEU A 130 -6.46 -6.92 -17.48
N TRP A 131 -6.67 -6.02 -18.45
CA TRP A 131 -5.59 -5.29 -19.11
C TRP A 131 -4.98 -4.16 -18.28
N PHE A 132 -5.80 -3.46 -17.51
CA PHE A 132 -5.32 -2.36 -16.69
C PHE A 132 -5.07 -2.80 -15.24
N GLY A 133 -5.96 -3.61 -14.67
CA GLY A 133 -5.82 -4.11 -13.30
C GLY A 133 -4.75 -5.19 -13.18
N ILE A 134 -5.02 -6.39 -13.72
CA ILE A 134 -4.14 -7.56 -13.55
C ILE A 134 -2.78 -7.37 -14.23
N LEU A 135 -2.77 -7.00 -15.51
CA LEU A 135 -1.52 -6.77 -16.22
C LEU A 135 -0.73 -5.61 -15.60
N GLY A 136 -1.38 -4.48 -15.28
CA GLY A 136 -0.74 -3.36 -14.60
C GLY A 136 -0.05 -3.76 -13.30
N THR A 137 -0.75 -4.46 -12.40
CA THR A 137 -0.17 -4.97 -11.15
C THR A 137 0.98 -5.95 -11.40
N THR A 138 0.86 -6.80 -12.42
CA THR A 138 1.90 -7.77 -12.79
C THR A 138 3.18 -7.07 -13.23
N LEU A 139 3.06 -6.07 -14.11
CA LEU A 139 4.21 -5.27 -14.54
C LEU A 139 4.84 -4.56 -13.34
N TRP A 140 4.03 -3.93 -12.48
CA TRP A 140 4.55 -3.24 -11.30
C TRP A 140 5.26 -4.16 -10.31
N LEU A 141 4.73 -5.37 -10.11
CA LEU A 141 5.36 -6.42 -9.31
C LEU A 141 6.71 -6.80 -9.91
N LEU A 142 6.75 -7.10 -11.21
CA LEU A 142 7.97 -7.54 -11.88
C LEU A 142 9.04 -6.47 -11.87
N GLY A 143 8.69 -5.19 -12.08
CA GLY A 143 9.68 -4.11 -12.07
C GLY A 143 10.32 -3.93 -10.69
N ASN A 144 9.50 -3.91 -9.63
CA ASN A 144 10.01 -3.86 -8.27
C ASN A 144 10.86 -5.09 -7.92
N LEU A 145 10.44 -6.28 -8.37
CA LEU A 145 11.19 -7.52 -8.16
C LEU A 145 12.53 -7.51 -8.90
N ILE A 146 12.59 -7.07 -10.16
CA ILE A 146 13.84 -6.99 -10.94
C ILE A 146 14.84 -6.07 -10.23
N HIS A 147 14.43 -4.87 -9.83
CA HIS A 147 15.32 -3.93 -9.14
C HIS A 147 15.73 -4.40 -7.74
N LEU A 148 14.84 -5.11 -7.04
CA LEU A 148 15.16 -5.76 -5.78
C LEU A 148 16.21 -6.86 -5.96
N MET A 149 16.06 -7.73 -6.96
CA MET A 149 17.01 -8.82 -7.26
C MET A 149 18.37 -8.30 -7.75
N LYS A 150 18.41 -7.12 -8.37
CA LYS A 150 19.65 -6.43 -8.77
C LYS A 150 20.37 -5.75 -7.59
N SER A 151 19.74 -5.62 -6.42
CA SER A 151 20.30 -4.89 -5.30
C SER A 151 21.25 -5.76 -4.47
N SER A 152 22.43 -5.23 -4.12
CA SER A 152 23.43 -5.92 -3.30
C SER A 152 23.13 -5.89 -1.80
N ASP A 153 22.34 -4.90 -1.35
CA ASP A 153 22.14 -4.64 0.08
C ASP A 153 20.90 -5.39 0.61
N PHE A 154 20.77 -6.67 0.23
CA PHE A 154 19.64 -7.53 0.58
C PHE A 154 19.73 -7.97 2.05
N SER A 155 19.59 -7.02 2.99
CA SER A 155 19.39 -7.25 4.42
C SER A 155 19.18 -5.90 5.12
N THR A 156 18.71 -5.94 6.38
CA THR A 156 18.71 -4.77 7.26
C THR A 156 19.94 -4.78 8.18
N TYR A 157 20.31 -3.63 8.73
CA TYR A 157 21.41 -3.57 9.69
C TYR A 157 21.03 -4.21 11.03
N PRO A 158 22.02 -4.61 11.86
CA PRO A 158 21.77 -5.08 13.22
C PRO A 158 20.90 -4.11 14.02
N GLN A 159 19.90 -4.65 14.71
CA GLN A 159 18.91 -3.85 15.42
C GLN A 159 19.29 -3.69 16.90
N TYR A 160 19.27 -2.47 17.40
CA TYR A 160 19.38 -2.21 18.84
C TYR A 160 18.03 -2.30 19.53
N ASN A 161 18.02 -2.66 20.81
CA ASN A 161 16.81 -2.68 21.63
C ASN A 161 16.47 -1.29 22.17
N ILE A 162 16.01 -0.41 21.29
CA ILE A 162 15.53 0.94 21.65
C ILE A 162 14.01 1.01 21.60
N ARG A 163 13.42 1.89 22.43
CA ARG A 163 11.97 2.06 22.52
C ARG A 163 11.31 2.38 21.18
N LEU A 164 11.94 3.21 20.35
CA LEU A 164 11.48 3.50 18.98
C LEU A 164 11.33 2.23 18.13
N ASN A 165 12.29 1.30 18.21
CA ASN A 165 12.23 0.03 17.49
C ASN A 165 11.08 -0.85 17.98
N SER A 166 10.75 -0.83 19.28
CA SER A 166 9.59 -1.54 19.82
C SER A 166 8.27 -1.02 19.25
N HIS A 167 8.13 0.31 19.09
CA HIS A 167 6.94 0.90 18.46
C HIS A 167 6.79 0.51 16.99
N LEU A 168 7.89 0.44 16.24
CA LEU A 168 7.88 -0.04 14.84
C LEU A 168 7.49 -1.52 14.72
N ARG A 169 8.00 -2.36 15.63
CA ARG A 169 7.62 -3.80 15.69
C ARG A 169 6.14 -3.96 16.02
N LEU A 170 5.63 -3.18 16.97
CA LEU A 170 4.21 -3.18 17.30
C LEU A 170 3.37 -2.66 16.12
N ASP A 171 3.82 -1.61 15.41
CA ASP A 171 3.13 -1.11 14.21
C ASP A 171 3.04 -2.22 13.14
N SER A 172 4.14 -2.92 12.89
CA SER A 172 4.16 -4.07 11.97
C SER A 172 3.15 -5.14 12.34
N TRP A 173 3.06 -5.50 13.63
CA TRP A 173 2.08 -6.46 14.10
C TRP A 173 0.64 -5.95 13.91
N LEU A 174 0.33 -4.74 14.35
CA LEU A 174 -1.00 -4.13 14.22
C LEU A 174 -1.45 -4.07 12.75
N MET A 175 -0.56 -3.66 11.85
CA MET A 175 -0.86 -3.57 10.42
C MET A 175 -1.01 -4.94 9.76
N THR A 176 -0.26 -5.94 10.22
CA THR A 176 -0.43 -7.33 9.75
C THR A 176 -1.80 -7.88 10.16
N VAL A 177 -2.24 -7.61 11.40
CA VAL A 177 -3.59 -7.98 11.86
C VAL A 177 -4.66 -7.29 11.01
N ILE A 178 -4.54 -5.98 10.77
CA ILE A 178 -5.46 -5.23 9.92
C ILE A 178 -5.49 -5.80 8.49
N ALA A 179 -4.32 -6.07 7.91
CA ALA A 179 -4.20 -6.66 6.59
C ALA A 179 -4.92 -8.01 6.49
N PHE A 180 -4.69 -8.91 7.45
CA PHE A 180 -5.34 -10.21 7.49
C PHE A 180 -6.85 -10.10 7.72
N SER A 181 -7.31 -9.18 8.58
CA SER A 181 -8.74 -8.93 8.75
C SER A 181 -9.40 -8.50 7.45
N LEU A 182 -8.80 -7.56 6.72
CA LEU A 182 -9.30 -7.05 5.44
C LEU A 182 -9.29 -8.11 4.34
N VAL A 183 -8.27 -8.98 4.29
CA VAL A 183 -8.16 -10.03 3.27
C VAL A 183 -9.08 -11.22 3.56
N ALA A 184 -9.08 -11.71 4.81
CA ALA A 184 -9.78 -12.92 5.22
C ALA A 184 -11.27 -12.70 5.52
N PHE A 185 -11.63 -11.55 6.09
CA PHE A 185 -13.01 -11.25 6.52
C PHE A 185 -13.62 -9.99 5.85
N PRO A 186 -13.47 -9.79 4.53
CA PRO A 186 -13.94 -8.57 3.87
C PRO A 186 -15.46 -8.41 3.92
N THR A 187 -16.22 -9.51 3.90
CA THR A 187 -17.69 -9.48 3.97
C THR A 187 -18.16 -8.89 5.29
N PHE A 188 -17.60 -9.38 6.40
CA PHE A 188 -17.92 -8.90 7.74
C PHE A 188 -17.61 -7.41 7.86
N ILE A 189 -16.42 -6.99 7.40
CA ILE A 189 -16.01 -5.59 7.43
C ILE A 189 -16.97 -4.74 6.61
N VAL A 190 -17.19 -5.04 5.32
CA VAL A 190 -18.05 -4.21 4.45
C VAL A 190 -19.47 -4.09 5.00
N GLN A 191 -20.08 -5.20 5.44
CA GLN A 191 -21.43 -5.21 6.00
C GLN A 191 -21.51 -4.42 7.30
N HIS A 192 -20.53 -4.58 8.19
CA HIS A 192 -20.49 -3.84 9.45
C HIS A 192 -20.26 -2.35 9.22
N LEU A 193 -19.37 -1.97 8.29
CA LEU A 193 -19.01 -0.58 8.04
C LEU A 193 -20.12 0.21 7.37
N TYR A 194 -20.73 -0.35 6.32
CA TYR A 194 -21.65 0.38 5.46
C TYR A 194 -23.11 -0.07 5.58
N GLY A 195 -23.40 -1.14 6.34
CA GLY A 195 -24.75 -1.70 6.43
C GLY A 195 -25.29 -2.24 5.10
N VAL A 196 -24.44 -2.42 4.09
CA VAL A 196 -24.82 -2.88 2.74
C VAL A 196 -24.51 -4.35 2.54
N LYS A 197 -25.29 -5.01 1.67
CA LYS A 197 -24.98 -6.37 1.22
C LYS A 197 -23.74 -6.34 0.32
N ALA A 198 -22.61 -6.84 0.83
CA ALA A 198 -21.37 -6.90 0.09
C ALA A 198 -21.50 -7.70 -1.23
N ASN A 199 -21.06 -7.09 -2.33
CA ASN A 199 -20.92 -7.75 -3.63
C ASN A 199 -19.42 -8.00 -3.95
N PRO A 200 -19.07 -8.71 -5.04
CA PRO A 200 -17.69 -9.00 -5.39
C PRO A 200 -16.76 -7.78 -5.52
N ILE A 201 -17.27 -6.63 -5.99
CA ILE A 201 -16.47 -5.41 -6.14
C ILE A 201 -16.08 -4.85 -4.77
N HIS A 202 -17.02 -4.80 -3.82
CA HIS A 202 -16.71 -4.41 -2.43
C HIS A 202 -15.64 -5.30 -1.82
N LEU A 203 -15.81 -6.61 -1.96
CA LEU A 203 -14.89 -7.59 -1.39
C LEU A 203 -13.51 -7.47 -2.02
N HIS A 204 -13.44 -7.22 -3.33
CA HIS A 204 -12.20 -7.01 -4.05
C HIS A 204 -11.43 -5.79 -3.53
N ILE A 205 -12.07 -4.61 -3.48
CA ILE A 205 -11.40 -3.37 -3.02
C ILE A 205 -10.95 -3.50 -1.55
N CYS A 206 -11.79 -4.10 -0.71
CA CYS A 206 -11.46 -4.35 0.70
C CYS A 206 -10.21 -5.24 0.85
N ARG A 207 -10.13 -6.33 0.06
CA ARG A 207 -8.94 -7.20 0.04
C ARG A 207 -7.70 -6.50 -0.51
N CYS A 208 -7.84 -5.66 -1.54
CA CYS A 208 -6.74 -4.84 -2.06
C CYS A 208 -6.21 -3.84 -1.01
N LEU A 209 -7.10 -3.24 -0.20
CA LEU A 209 -6.70 -2.42 0.93
C LEU A 209 -5.92 -3.24 1.99
N GLY A 210 -6.33 -4.49 2.21
CA GLY A 210 -5.60 -5.43 3.06
C GLY A 210 -4.21 -5.76 2.50
N ALA A 211 -4.09 -6.00 1.19
CA ALA A 211 -2.81 -6.24 0.52
C ALA A 211 -1.85 -5.04 0.62
N LEU A 212 -2.35 -3.80 0.47
CA LEU A 212 -1.55 -2.60 0.71
C LEU A 212 -1.11 -2.48 2.18
N SER A 213 -2.04 -2.71 3.12
CA SER A 213 -1.74 -2.72 4.56
C SER A 213 -0.65 -3.73 4.93
N PHE A 214 -0.58 -4.86 4.23
CA PHE A 214 0.49 -5.85 4.41
C PHE A 214 1.85 -5.32 3.91
N GLY A 215 1.89 -4.61 2.78
CA GLY A 215 3.12 -3.92 2.36
C GLY A 215 3.61 -2.92 3.41
N GLU A 216 2.70 -2.12 3.97
CA GLU A 216 3.02 -1.18 5.05
C GLU A 216 3.54 -1.87 6.33
N SER A 217 3.07 -3.09 6.62
CA SER A 217 3.60 -3.88 7.74
C SER A 217 5.02 -4.37 7.49
N VAL A 218 5.39 -4.66 6.23
CA VAL A 218 6.76 -5.02 5.83
C VAL A 218 7.72 -3.85 6.04
N ILE A 219 7.31 -2.61 5.71
CA ILE A 219 8.15 -1.43 5.97
C ILE A 219 8.40 -1.31 7.47
N SER A 220 7.34 -1.41 8.26
CA SER A 220 7.41 -1.28 9.72
C SER A 220 8.21 -2.41 10.38
N LEU A 221 8.20 -3.61 9.79
CA LEU A 221 8.98 -4.76 10.25
C LEU A 221 10.49 -4.54 10.07
N GLN A 222 10.87 -3.92 8.95
CA GLN A 222 12.27 -3.73 8.56
C GLN A 222 12.85 -2.40 9.06
N ALA A 223 12.01 -1.38 9.28
CA ALA A 223 12.41 -0.06 9.76
C ALA A 223 13.29 -0.06 11.04
N PRO A 224 13.15 -0.97 12.02
CA PRO A 224 14.07 -1.06 13.15
C PRO A 224 15.56 -1.20 12.76
N GLY A 225 15.83 -1.75 11.58
CA GLY A 225 17.17 -1.91 11.01
C GLY A 225 17.64 -0.76 10.14
N PHE A 226 16.89 0.34 10.01
CA PHE A 226 17.38 1.57 9.38
C PHE A 226 18.47 2.23 10.24
N LEU A 227 19.48 2.82 9.59
CA LEU A 227 20.60 3.52 10.21
C LEU A 227 20.19 4.87 10.80
N HIS A 228 19.28 5.57 10.15
CA HIS A 228 18.92 6.93 10.54
C HIS A 228 17.58 6.95 11.28
N GLU A 229 17.55 7.60 12.44
CA GLU A 229 16.33 7.80 13.21
C GLU A 229 15.25 8.55 12.41
N ARG A 230 15.67 9.48 11.54
CA ARG A 230 14.77 10.19 10.62
C ARG A 230 13.95 9.23 9.77
N ASP A 231 14.56 8.18 9.22
CA ASP A 231 13.89 7.22 8.34
C ASP A 231 12.93 6.31 9.12
N LYS A 232 13.26 6.01 10.38
CA LYS A 232 12.35 5.32 11.31
C LYS A 232 11.13 6.15 11.64
N LYS A 233 11.35 7.42 11.98
CA LYS A 233 10.29 8.38 12.29
C LYS A 233 9.45 8.71 11.06
N ALA A 234 10.02 8.66 9.87
CA ALA A 234 9.29 8.80 8.61
C ALA A 234 8.17 7.75 8.49
N GLN A 235 8.43 6.48 8.83
CA GLN A 235 7.41 5.44 8.82
C GLN A 235 6.26 5.73 9.79
N LEU A 236 6.58 6.14 11.03
CA LEU A 236 5.56 6.47 12.03
C LEU A 236 4.77 7.73 11.66
N CYS A 237 5.44 8.74 11.09
CA CYS A 237 4.80 9.93 10.56
C CYS A 237 3.79 9.59 9.46
N ALA A 238 4.18 8.72 8.54
CA ALA A 238 3.27 8.25 7.50
C ALA A 238 2.11 7.42 8.06
N ARG A 239 2.32 6.63 9.12
CA ARG A 239 1.21 5.94 9.81
C ARG A 239 0.22 6.94 10.41
N ILE A 240 0.69 8.00 11.06
CA ILE A 240 -0.16 9.07 11.60
C ILE A 240 -0.97 9.70 10.46
N LEU A 241 -0.30 10.09 9.37
CA LEU A 241 -0.95 10.68 8.20
C LEU A 241 -1.98 9.73 7.60
N TRP A 242 -1.62 8.45 7.43
CA TRP A 242 -2.52 7.41 6.92
C TRP A 242 -3.77 7.31 7.76
N SER A 243 -3.64 7.13 9.08
CA SER A 243 -4.76 7.03 10.01
C SER A 243 -5.69 8.24 9.94
N VAL A 244 -5.14 9.46 9.83
CA VAL A 244 -5.94 10.68 9.67
C VAL A 244 -6.67 10.68 8.32
N LEU A 245 -5.95 10.45 7.22
CA LEU A 245 -6.50 10.54 5.87
C LEU A 245 -7.58 9.49 5.62
N ILE A 246 -7.38 8.22 5.97
CA ILE A 246 -8.37 7.16 5.73
C ILE A 246 -9.64 7.32 6.57
N THR A 247 -9.57 8.05 7.68
CA THR A 247 -10.75 8.35 8.50
C THR A 247 -11.67 9.34 7.78
N THR A 248 -11.13 10.19 6.90
CA THR A 248 -11.90 11.25 6.23
C THR A 248 -13.03 10.73 5.32
N PRO A 249 -12.84 9.73 4.42
CA PRO A 249 -13.94 9.24 3.60
C PRO A 249 -14.98 8.49 4.43
N TRP A 250 -14.58 7.83 5.53
CA TRP A 250 -15.51 7.16 6.43
C TRP A 250 -16.38 8.13 7.21
N LEU A 251 -15.78 9.20 7.75
CA LEU A 251 -16.54 10.29 8.37
C LEU A 251 -17.46 10.98 7.37
N ALA A 252 -16.98 11.25 6.15
CA ALA A 252 -17.81 11.81 5.09
C ALA A 252 -18.98 10.86 4.72
N SER A 253 -18.73 9.55 4.63
CA SER A 253 -19.76 8.52 4.41
C SER A 253 -20.79 8.45 5.54
N ALA A 254 -20.36 8.63 6.79
CA ALA A 254 -21.25 8.69 7.95
C ALA A 254 -22.12 9.96 7.92
N LEU A 255 -21.48 11.12 7.82
CA LEU A 255 -22.11 12.42 8.05
C LEU A 255 -22.93 12.92 6.86
N LEU A 256 -22.45 12.70 5.63
CA LEU A 256 -23.08 13.26 4.43
C LEU A 256 -24.06 12.29 3.77
N PHE A 257 -23.83 10.98 3.91
CA PHE A 257 -24.59 9.96 3.20
C PHE A 257 -25.39 9.03 4.12
N GLY A 258 -25.19 9.12 5.44
CA GLY A 258 -25.89 8.27 6.41
C GLY A 258 -25.57 6.78 6.27
N LEU A 259 -24.47 6.43 5.61
CA LEU A 259 -24.14 5.04 5.26
C LEU A 259 -23.41 4.28 6.37
N VAL A 260 -22.73 5.00 7.26
CA VAL A 260 -21.93 4.39 8.32
C VAL A 260 -22.63 4.64 9.65
N SER A 261 -22.97 3.55 10.36
CA SER A 261 -23.58 3.68 11.69
C SER A 261 -22.58 4.21 12.71
N LEU A 262 -23.05 4.92 13.75
CA LEU A 262 -22.18 5.37 14.85
C LEU A 262 -21.49 4.19 15.55
N ASN A 263 -22.17 3.05 15.63
CA ASN A 263 -21.57 1.80 16.13
C ASN A 263 -20.47 1.29 15.20
N ALA A 264 -20.64 1.37 13.88
CA ALA A 264 -19.59 1.00 12.94
C ALA A 264 -18.36 1.91 13.07
N LEU A 265 -18.57 3.22 13.26
CA LEU A 265 -17.49 4.18 13.50
C LEU A 265 -16.69 3.82 14.75
N SER A 266 -17.31 3.42 15.86
CA SER A 266 -16.57 3.07 17.08
C SER A 266 -15.70 1.81 16.90
N HIS A 267 -16.14 0.82 16.13
CA HIS A 267 -15.35 -0.39 15.85
C HIS A 267 -14.21 -0.12 14.85
N ILE A 268 -14.46 0.68 13.81
CA ILE A 268 -13.41 1.19 12.91
C ILE A 268 -12.37 1.98 13.70
N SER A 269 -12.83 2.79 14.64
CA SER A 269 -11.96 3.61 15.48
C SER A 269 -10.97 2.71 16.23
N LEU A 270 -11.34 1.50 16.66
CA LEU A 270 -10.37 0.59 17.28
C LEU A 270 -9.27 0.11 16.32
N LEU A 271 -9.61 -0.13 15.04
CA LEU A 271 -8.63 -0.53 14.00
C LEU A 271 -7.68 0.61 13.62
N ILE A 272 -8.08 1.88 13.78
CA ILE A 272 -7.24 3.05 13.47
C ILE A 272 -6.53 3.61 14.71
N ILE A 273 -7.23 3.73 15.83
CA ILE A 273 -6.76 4.37 17.06
C ILE A 273 -5.55 3.63 17.60
N LEU A 274 -5.52 2.30 17.56
CA LEU A 274 -4.39 1.53 18.06
C LEU A 274 -3.09 1.82 17.25
N PRO A 275 -3.06 1.66 15.91
CA PRO A 275 -1.92 2.08 15.11
C PRO A 275 -1.58 3.56 15.25
N LEU A 276 -2.59 4.45 15.26
CA LEU A 276 -2.39 5.89 15.40
C LEU A 276 -1.72 6.24 16.74
N THR A 277 -2.24 5.71 17.84
CA THR A 277 -1.71 5.98 19.18
C THR A 277 -0.29 5.43 19.32
N ASN A 278 -0.05 4.20 18.84
CA ASN A 278 1.30 3.63 18.81
C ASN A 278 2.26 4.50 17.98
N ALA A 279 1.83 4.96 16.80
CA ALA A 279 2.65 5.78 15.92
C ALA A 279 2.94 7.16 16.50
N MET A 280 1.95 7.81 17.13
CA MET A 280 2.12 9.08 17.84
C MET A 280 3.15 8.95 18.97
N ILE A 281 2.98 7.97 19.86
CA ILE A 281 3.91 7.76 20.98
C ILE A 281 5.32 7.44 20.44
N GLY A 282 5.42 6.55 19.45
CA GLY A 282 6.69 6.19 18.84
C GLY A 282 7.38 7.38 18.15
N TYR A 283 6.64 8.21 17.43
CA TYR A 283 7.19 9.37 16.71
C TYR A 283 7.79 10.41 17.67
N PHE A 284 7.12 10.67 18.80
CA PHE A 284 7.59 11.59 19.82
C PHE A 284 8.55 10.96 20.84
N THR A 285 8.85 9.66 20.72
CA THR A 285 9.87 9.02 21.55
C THR A 285 11.27 9.44 21.07
N GLU A 286 12.10 9.93 21.99
CA GLU A 286 13.52 10.22 21.73
C GLU A 286 14.31 8.92 21.55
N ALA A 287 15.16 8.84 20.52
CA ALA A 287 16.16 7.78 20.39
C ALA A 287 17.53 8.33 20.82
N ASN A 288 17.94 8.03 22.06
CA ASN A 288 19.22 8.50 22.61
C ASN A 288 20.46 7.75 22.07
N ILE A 289 20.43 7.25 20.83
CA ILE A 289 21.56 6.50 20.24
C ILE A 289 22.00 7.09 18.92
N ILE A 290 23.24 7.58 18.88
CA ILE A 290 23.95 7.94 17.66
C ILE A 290 24.50 6.65 17.04
N TYR A 291 23.94 6.23 15.91
CA TYR A 291 24.45 5.10 15.13
C TYR A 291 25.87 5.42 14.61
N ARG A 292 26.90 4.73 15.12
CA ARG A 292 28.22 4.73 14.46
C ARG A 292 28.17 3.78 13.29
N VAL A 293 28.28 4.32 12.07
CA VAL A 293 28.49 3.51 10.86
C VAL A 293 29.85 2.83 10.99
N PRO A 294 29.96 1.49 10.98
CA PRO A 294 31.26 0.83 10.95
C PRO A 294 31.99 1.27 9.68
N VAL A 295 33.22 1.76 9.83
CA VAL A 295 34.03 2.21 8.68
C VAL A 295 34.35 0.98 7.84
N LYS A 296 34.14 1.07 6.52
CA LYS A 296 34.34 -0.03 5.55
C LYS A 296 35.74 -0.70 5.59
N ASN A 297 36.70 -0.09 6.30
CA ASN A 297 38.03 -0.63 6.54
C ASN A 297 38.08 -1.76 7.59
N ASP A 298 37.08 -1.87 8.47
CA ASP A 298 37.04 -2.92 9.51
C ASP A 298 36.61 -4.29 8.95
N LEU A 299 35.99 -4.33 7.77
CA LEU A 299 35.57 -5.55 7.09
C LEU A 299 36.65 -6.19 6.21
N LYS A 300 37.83 -5.54 6.06
CA LYS A 300 38.99 -6.11 5.34
C LYS A 300 40.00 -6.79 6.27
N ARG A 301 39.70 -6.91 7.57
CA ARG A 301 40.64 -7.44 8.58
C ARG A 301 40.33 -8.85 9.09
N ASN A 302 39.37 -9.56 8.50
CA ASN A 302 39.12 -10.98 8.79
C ASN A 302 39.19 -11.80 7.51
#